data_AF-A0A0U2PDH8-F1
#
_entry.id   AF-A0A0U2PDH8-F1
#
_cell.length_a   1.000
_cell.length_b   1.000
_cell.length_c   1.000
_cell.angle_alpha   90.00
_cell.angle_beta   90.00
_cell.angle_gamma   90.00
#
_symmetry.space_group_name_H-M   'P 1'
#
loop_
_entity.id
_entity.type
_entity.pdbx_description
1 polymer ?
#
loop_
_entity_poly.entity_id
_entity_poly.type
_entity_poly.pdbx_seq_one_letter_code
_entity_poly.pdbx_strand_id
1 'polypeptide(L)'
;MLFAYFDPDEPFDKLEMILEIGDGVTAETVWKHFKGQKTCPALSVDIPIQAAIDLHSAAFFLRDNLLETSNEQIWGLVFTLYPDSSFNIEYTYEKSDWLKGGE
;
A
#
# COMPACT_ATOMS: atom_id res chain seq x y z
N MET A 1 1.70 -3.87 -1.13
CA MET A 1 3.16 -4.08 -1.26
C MET A 1 3.96 -2.81 -1.01
N LEU A 2 4.37 -2.45 0.21
CA LEU A 2 5.21 -1.26 0.41
C LEU A 2 6.68 -1.59 0.23
N PHE A 3 6.99 -2.28 -0.85
CA PHE A 3 8.34 -2.75 -1.12
C PHE A 3 8.64 -2.49 -2.57
N ALA A 4 8.78 -1.21 -2.86
CA ALA A 4 9.68 -0.84 -3.91
C ALA A 4 11.07 -0.89 -3.29
N TYR A 5 11.87 -1.91 -3.65
CA TYR A 5 13.30 -1.88 -3.39
C TYR A 5 13.83 -0.70 -4.20
N PHE A 6 13.94 0.43 -3.52
CA PHE A 6 14.86 1.45 -3.95
C PHE A 6 16.21 1.01 -3.42
N ASP A 7 17.21 1.10 -4.27
CA ASP A 7 18.59 1.08 -3.81
C ASP A 7 18.67 2.02 -2.59
N PRO A 8 19.21 1.59 -1.43
CA PRO A 8 19.24 2.41 -0.22
C PRO A 8 19.90 3.78 -0.43
N ASP A 9 20.74 3.90 -1.46
CA ASP A 9 21.39 5.16 -1.84
C ASP A 9 20.61 5.93 -2.92
N GLU A 10 19.50 5.39 -3.44
CA GLU A 10 18.68 6.04 -4.45
C GLU A 10 17.79 7.13 -3.81
N PRO A 11 17.95 8.40 -4.24
CA PRO A 11 17.18 9.49 -3.69
C PRO A 11 15.72 9.44 -4.15
N PHE A 12 14.82 9.80 -3.24
CA PHE A 12 13.39 9.97 -3.50
C PHE A 12 12.86 11.16 -2.69
N ASP A 13 11.72 11.71 -3.11
CA ASP A 13 10.97 12.74 -2.37
C ASP A 13 9.89 12.08 -1.50
N LYS A 14 9.20 11.08 -2.06
CA LYS A 14 8.27 10.21 -1.33
C LYS A 14 8.05 8.89 -2.05
N LEU A 15 7.72 7.86 -1.28
CA LEU A 15 7.29 6.56 -1.78
C LEU A 15 5.82 6.38 -1.43
N GLU A 16 5.02 6.02 -2.42
CA GLU A 16 3.58 5.92 -2.30
C GLU A 16 3.15 4.51 -2.63
N MET A 17 2.39 3.93 -1.71
CA MET A 17 1.73 2.64 -1.81
C MET A 17 0.24 2.89 -1.81
N ILE A 18 -0.44 2.35 -2.79
CA ILE A 18 -1.89 2.26 -2.80
C ILE A 18 -2.24 0.79 -2.63
N LEU A 19 -3.04 0.47 -1.62
CA LEU A 19 -3.63 -0.86 -1.43
C LEU A 19 -5.15 -0.75 -1.55
N GLU A 20 -5.73 -1.70 -2.27
CA GLU A 20 -7.15 -2.02 -2.21
C GLU A 20 -7.32 -3.35 -1.48
N ILE A 21 -8.26 -3.41 -0.56
CA ILE A 21 -8.51 -4.55 0.32
C ILE A 21 -9.90 -5.09 0.01
N GLY A 22 -9.94 -6.25 -0.66
CA GLY A 22 -11.17 -6.99 -0.94
C GLY A 22 -11.46 -8.06 0.12
N ASP A 23 -12.47 -8.88 -0.16
CA ASP A 23 -12.95 -9.96 0.72
C ASP A 23 -12.06 -11.22 0.60
N GLY A 24 -10.74 -11.05 0.80
CA GLY A 24 -9.75 -12.13 0.78
C GLY A 24 -8.58 -11.93 -0.18
N VAL A 25 -8.56 -10.82 -0.92
CA VAL A 25 -7.46 -10.43 -1.79
C VAL A 25 -7.09 -8.98 -1.56
N THR A 26 -5.84 -8.64 -1.81
CA THR A 26 -5.36 -7.26 -1.88
C THR A 26 -4.85 -7.00 -3.29
N ALA A 27 -5.11 -5.81 -3.80
CA ALA A 27 -4.47 -5.29 -4.99
C ALA A 27 -3.63 -4.09 -4.58
N GLU A 28 -2.55 -3.84 -5.31
CA GLU A 28 -1.62 -2.81 -4.89
C GLU A 28 -0.89 -2.15 -6.06
N THR A 29 -0.47 -0.91 -5.82
CA THR A 29 0.36 -0.18 -6.74
C THR A 29 1.38 0.63 -5.95
N VAL A 30 2.61 0.67 -6.46
CA VAL A 30 3.74 1.38 -5.86
C VAL A 30 4.26 2.46 -6.78
N TRP A 31 4.63 3.59 -6.19
CA TRP A 31 5.14 4.74 -6.91
C TRP A 31 6.31 5.37 -6.15
N LYS A 32 7.40 5.63 -6.87
CA LYS A 32 8.43 6.58 -6.44
C LYS A 32 8.10 7.95 -6.99
N HIS A 33 8.24 8.96 -6.15
CA HIS A 33 8.24 10.35 -6.56
C HIS A 33 9.63 10.93 -6.34
N PHE A 34 10.25 11.49 -7.38
CA PHE A 34 11.54 12.15 -7.28
C PHE A 34 11.69 13.26 -8.32
N LYS A 35 12.04 14.48 -7.89
CA LYS A 35 12.22 15.66 -8.74
C LYS A 35 11.02 15.91 -9.66
N GLY A 36 9.81 15.72 -9.13
CA GLY A 36 8.55 15.88 -9.87
C GLY A 36 8.22 14.75 -10.84
N GLN A 37 9.04 13.69 -10.93
CA GLN A 37 8.75 12.50 -11.71
C GLN A 37 8.08 11.44 -10.85
N LYS A 38 7.06 10.76 -11.41
CA LYS A 38 6.38 9.62 -10.81
C LYS A 38 6.73 8.36 -11.59
N THR A 39 7.39 7.40 -10.96
CA THR A 39 7.83 6.16 -11.62
C THR A 39 7.36 4.94 -10.84
N CYS A 40 6.85 3.94 -11.55
CA CYS A 40 6.67 2.62 -10.96
C CYS A 40 8.04 1.93 -10.88
N PRO A 41 8.41 1.29 -9.76
CA PRO A 41 9.62 0.49 -9.67
C PRO A 41 9.60 -0.63 -10.72
N ALA A 42 10.79 -1.06 -11.16
CA ALA A 42 10.92 -2.14 -12.13
C ALA A 42 10.41 -3.46 -11.54
N LEU A 43 9.70 -4.26 -12.36
CA LEU A 43 9.22 -5.60 -12.03
C LEU A 43 10.35 -6.61 -11.73
N SER A 44 11.62 -6.25 -11.96
CA SER A 44 12.80 -7.10 -11.81
C SER A 44 13.44 -7.06 -10.42
N VAL A 45 12.81 -6.40 -9.46
CA VAL A 45 13.24 -6.44 -8.06
C VAL A 45 12.84 -7.79 -7.46
N ASP A 46 13.82 -8.57 -7.01
CA ASP A 46 13.58 -9.78 -6.20
C ASP A 46 13.04 -9.37 -4.82
N ILE A 47 11.72 -9.38 -4.66
CA ILE A 47 11.06 -9.10 -3.39
C ILE A 47 10.97 -10.41 -2.59
N PRO A 48 11.41 -10.44 -1.31
CA PRO A 48 11.20 -11.60 -0.46
C PRO A 48 9.70 -11.90 -0.33
N ILE A 49 9.31 -13.14 -0.64
CA ILE A 49 7.91 -13.61 -0.53
C ILE A 49 7.33 -13.33 0.87
N GLN A 50 8.15 -13.45 1.92
CA GLN A 50 7.74 -13.17 3.30
C GLN A 50 7.24 -11.73 3.48
N ALA A 51 7.89 -10.74 2.87
CA ALA A 51 7.50 -9.35 2.98
C ALA A 51 6.12 -9.09 2.33
N ALA A 52 5.79 -9.80 1.25
CA ALA A 52 4.47 -9.74 0.64
C ALA A 52 3.39 -10.34 1.55
N ILE A 53 3.68 -11.48 2.18
CA ILE A 53 2.78 -12.12 3.16
C ILE A 53 2.54 -11.20 4.35
N ASP A 54 3.59 -10.65 4.94
CA ASP A 54 3.51 -9.80 6.13
C ASP A 54 2.67 -8.55 5.86
N LEU A 55 2.81 -7.96 4.68
CA LEU A 55 1.98 -6.85 4.25
C LEU A 55 0.50 -7.24 4.13
N HIS A 56 0.17 -8.36 3.48
CA HIS A 56 -1.23 -8.79 3.39
C HIS A 56 -1.82 -8.99 4.79
N SER A 57 -1.09 -9.66 5.68
CA SER A 57 -1.49 -9.84 7.07
C SER A 57 -1.67 -8.51 7.79
N ALA A 58 -0.77 -7.54 7.61
CA ALA A 58 -0.90 -6.22 8.21
C ALA A 58 -2.10 -5.42 7.69
N ALA A 59 -2.37 -5.49 6.38
CA ALA A 59 -3.51 -4.80 5.77
C ALA A 59 -4.85 -5.34 6.28
N PHE A 60 -5.00 -6.67 6.34
CA PHE A 60 -6.20 -7.28 6.91
C PHE A 60 -6.33 -7.02 8.40
N PHE A 61 -5.22 -7.10 9.15
CA PHE A 61 -5.22 -6.76 10.56
C PHE A 61 -5.70 -5.32 10.80
N LEU A 62 -5.21 -4.34 10.03
CA LEU A 62 -5.66 -2.95 10.15
C LEU A 62 -7.15 -2.80 9.84
N ARG A 63 -7.64 -3.45 8.78
CA ARG A 63 -9.07 -3.43 8.43
C ARG A 63 -9.92 -3.99 9.56
N ASP A 64 -9.57 -5.18 10.05
CA ASP A 64 -10.37 -5.90 11.04
C ASP A 64 -10.32 -5.16 12.38
N ASN A 65 -9.15 -4.66 12.80
CA ASN A 65 -9.02 -3.85 14.01
C ASN A 65 -9.82 -2.55 13.95
N LEU A 66 -9.84 -1.83 12.82
CA LEU A 66 -10.66 -0.62 12.67
C LEU A 66 -12.16 -0.95 12.71
N LEU A 67 -12.58 -2.02 12.04
CA LEU A 67 -13.96 -2.48 12.12
C LEU A 67 -14.37 -2.83 13.56
N GLU A 68 -13.52 -3.53 14.30
CA GLU A 68 -13.81 -3.91 15.69
C GLU A 68 -13.80 -2.72 16.65
N THR A 69 -12.92 -1.74 16.45
CA THR A 69 -12.70 -0.65 17.41
C THR A 69 -13.52 0.61 17.12
N SER A 70 -13.82 0.90 15.85
CA SER A 70 -14.60 2.07 15.44
C SER A 70 -15.90 1.74 14.71
N ASN A 71 -16.17 0.45 14.41
CA ASN A 71 -17.29 0.01 13.58
C ASN A 71 -17.25 0.58 12.14
N GLU A 72 -16.05 0.90 11.65
CA GLU A 72 -15.82 1.39 10.30
C GLU A 72 -14.88 0.46 9.55
N GLN A 73 -15.34 -0.04 8.39
CA GLN A 73 -14.54 -0.91 7.53
C GLN A 73 -13.83 -0.09 6.45
N ILE A 74 -12.51 -0.24 6.37
CA ILE A 74 -11.72 0.30 5.26
C ILE A 74 -11.70 -0.70 4.08
N TRP A 75 -11.66 -0.16 2.87
CA TRP A 75 -11.55 -0.90 1.60
C TRP A 75 -10.23 -0.63 0.88
N GLY A 76 -9.43 0.26 1.42
CA GLY A 76 -8.11 0.56 0.90
C GLY A 76 -7.35 1.48 1.83
N LEU A 77 -6.07 1.61 1.55
CA LEU A 77 -5.22 2.60 2.20
C LEU A 77 -4.15 3.11 1.24
N VAL A 78 -3.78 4.38 1.42
CA VAL A 78 -2.60 4.96 0.82
C VAL A 78 -1.56 5.16 1.90
N PHE A 79 -0.43 4.47 1.80
CA PHE A 79 0.71 4.70 2.68
C PHE A 79 1.77 5.50 1.93
N THR A 80 2.24 6.57 2.55
CA THR A 80 3.32 7.41 2.02
C THR A 80 4.52 7.39 2.96
N LEU A 81 5.71 7.09 2.46
CA LEU A 81 6.99 7.16 3.17
C LEU A 81 7.83 8.33 2.66
N TYR A 82 8.45 9.08 3.58
CA TYR A 82 9.37 10.17 3.27
C TYR A 82 10.83 9.79 3.61
N PRO A 83 11.84 10.48 3.05
CA PRO A 83 13.25 10.17 3.29
C PRO A 83 13.71 10.26 4.75
N ASP A 84 13.03 11.08 5.56
CA ASP A 84 13.28 11.23 6.99
C ASP A 84 12.64 10.12 7.84
N SER A 85 12.13 9.06 7.20
CA SER A 85 11.37 7.96 7.82
C SER A 85 10.04 8.36 8.43
N SER A 86 9.58 9.61 8.23
CA SER A 86 8.19 9.97 8.51
C SER A 86 7.28 9.28 7.51
N PHE A 87 6.05 8.98 7.93
CA PHE A 87 5.07 8.34 7.07
C PHE A 87 3.66 8.89 7.32
N ASN A 88 2.79 8.74 6.32
CA ASN A 88 1.36 9.00 6.41
C ASN A 88 0.57 7.77 5.98
N ILE A 89 -0.61 7.57 6.57
CA ILE A 89 -1.58 6.55 6.16
C ILE A 89 -2.93 7.23 5.98
N GLU A 90 -3.49 7.10 4.79
CA GLU A 90 -4.84 7.59 4.45
C GLU A 90 -5.73 6.38 4.20
N TYR A 91 -6.91 6.35 4.82
CA TYR A 91 -7.85 5.23 4.69
C TYR A 91 -8.97 5.56 3.70
N THR A 92 -9.33 4.58 2.88
CA THR A 92 -10.49 4.66 2.00
C THR A 92 -11.61 3.81 2.58
N TYR A 93 -12.73 4.44 2.91
CA TYR A 93 -13.92 3.76 3.46
C TYR A 93 -14.98 3.44 2.41
N GLU A 94 -14.79 3.91 1.18
CA GLU A 94 -15.65 3.59 0.05
C GLU A 94 -15.09 2.38 -0.71
N LYS A 95 -15.95 1.40 -1.00
CA LYS A 95 -15.58 0.25 -1.83
C LYS A 95 -15.34 0.72 -3.28
N SER A 96 -14.18 0.40 -3.85
CA SER A 96 -13.84 0.76 -5.24
C SER A 96 -14.74 0.03 -6.24
N ASP A 97 -14.94 0.61 -7.42
CA ASP A 97 -15.81 0.00 -8.45
C ASP A 97 -15.23 -1.33 -8.99
N TRP A 98 -13.90 -1.50 -8.95
CA TRP A 98 -13.22 -2.78 -9.18
C TRP A 98 -13.72 -3.87 -8.24
N LEU A 99 -13.93 -3.55 -6.96
CA LEU A 99 -14.45 -4.48 -5.96
C LEU A 99 -15.97 -4.68 -6.02
N LYS A 100 -16.71 -3.85 -6.78
CA LYS A 100 -18.16 -3.98 -7.00
C LYS A 100 -18.52 -4.82 -8.23
N GLY A 101 -17.60 -5.00 -9.18
CA GLY A 101 -17.85 -5.63 -10.49
C GLY A 101 -17.93 -7.17 -10.51
N GLY A 102 -18.36 -7.80 -9.42
CA GLY A 102 -18.47 -9.26 -9.29
C GLY A 102 -19.86 -9.77 -8.89
N GLU A 103 -20.91 -8.95 -9.06
CA GLU A 103 -22.32 -9.34 -8.85
C GLU A 103 -23.00 -9.84 -10.12
#